data_AF-A0A8B7Q696-F1
#
_entry.id   AF-A0A8B7Q696-F1
#
_cell.length_a   1.000
_cell.length_b   1.000
_cell.length_c   1.000
_cell.angle_alpha   90.00
_cell.angle_beta   90.00
_cell.angle_gamma   90.00
#
_symmetry.space_group_name_H-M   'P 1'
#
loop_
_entity.id
_entity.type
_entity.pdbx_description
1 polymer ?
#
loop_
_entity_poly.entity_id
_entity_poly.type
_entity_poly.pdbx_seq_one_letter_code
_entity_poly.pdbx_strand_id
1 'polypeptide(L)'
;MERTVLCLMVIFSGTVAHKSRLQGPDRFLIRMHQLIHIVDQLNNYVNYLDPEFLPAPEDVKTCPSCDSYEKKPPKEFLERLKSLIQKMIHQHLF
;
A
#
# COMPACT_ATOMS: atom_id res chain seq x y z
N MET A 1 -52.56 -9.06 17.18
CA MET A 1 -51.74 -8.02 16.51
C MET A 1 -50.30 -7.93 17.00
N GLU A 2 -49.95 -8.55 18.14
CA GLU A 2 -48.58 -8.47 18.70
C GLU A 2 -47.54 -9.32 17.96
N ARG A 3 -47.91 -10.53 17.50
CA ARG A 3 -46.97 -11.42 16.77
C ARG A 3 -46.46 -10.80 15.47
N THR A 4 -47.32 -10.10 14.74
CA THR A 4 -46.95 -9.41 13.50
C THR A 4 -45.99 -8.26 13.75
N VAL A 5 -46.19 -7.52 14.85
CA VAL A 5 -45.28 -6.43 15.26
C VAL A 5 -43.91 -6.99 15.67
N LEU A 6 -43.87 -8.10 16.42
CA LEU A 6 -42.64 -8.81 16.77
C LEU A 6 -41.85 -9.27 15.53
N CYS A 7 -42.52 -9.86 14.54
CA CYS A 7 -41.87 -10.28 13.30
C CYS A 7 -41.31 -9.10 12.50
N LEU A 8 -42.06 -8.00 12.41
CA LEU A 8 -41.58 -6.78 11.75
C LEU A 8 -40.39 -6.19 12.51
N MET A 9 -40.41 -6.19 13.85
CA MET A 9 -39.28 -5.75 14.67
C MET A 9 -38.02 -6.56 14.40
N VAL A 10 -38.11 -7.89 14.27
CA VAL A 10 -36.94 -8.74 13.95
C VAL A 10 -36.41 -8.48 12.53
N ILE A 11 -37.30 -8.26 11.55
CA ILE A 11 -36.91 -7.97 10.16
C ILE A 11 -36.27 -6.58 10.05
N PHE A 12 -36.78 -5.58 10.78
CA PHE A 12 -36.24 -4.21 10.78
C PHE A 12 -35.08 -4.00 11.77
N SER A 13 -34.94 -4.81 12.82
CA SER A 13 -33.74 -4.85 13.68
C SER A 13 -32.57 -5.61 13.03
N GLY A 14 -32.85 -6.40 11.99
CA GLY A 14 -31.86 -6.81 10.98
C GLY A 14 -31.55 -5.68 10.01
N THR A 15 -31.34 -4.46 10.51
CA THR A 15 -30.96 -3.33 9.69
C THR A 15 -29.58 -3.55 9.10
N VAL A 16 -29.54 -3.35 7.79
CA VAL A 16 -28.42 -2.72 7.12
C VAL A 16 -27.18 -3.61 7.13
N ALA A 17 -27.11 -4.48 6.12
CA ALA A 17 -25.83 -4.67 5.44
C ALA A 17 -25.40 -3.29 4.89
N HIS A 18 -24.92 -2.42 5.80
CA HIS A 18 -23.98 -1.41 5.40
C HIS A 18 -22.84 -2.26 4.91
N LYS A 19 -22.74 -2.39 3.59
CA LYS A 19 -21.47 -2.64 2.94
C LYS A 19 -20.62 -1.42 3.26
N SER A 20 -20.17 -1.33 4.51
CA SER A 20 -19.05 -0.51 4.89
C SER A 20 -17.96 -0.99 3.98
N ARG A 21 -17.60 -0.15 3.01
CA ARG A 21 -16.54 -0.34 2.03
C ARG A 21 -15.15 -0.52 2.69
N LEU A 22 -15.13 -0.74 4.00
CA LEU A 22 -14.07 -0.70 4.99
C LEU A 22 -13.84 -2.05 5.70
N GLN A 23 -14.65 -3.10 5.42
CA GLN A 23 -14.58 -4.37 6.15
C GLN A 23 -13.74 -5.45 5.45
N GLY A 24 -12.62 -5.05 4.86
CA GLY A 24 -11.54 -5.93 4.44
C GLY A 24 -10.22 -5.23 4.73
N PRO A 25 -9.15 -5.97 5.05
CA PRO A 25 -7.85 -5.33 5.12
C PRO A 25 -7.59 -4.66 3.77
N ASP A 26 -7.25 -3.37 3.79
CA ASP A 26 -7.15 -2.60 2.57
C ASP A 26 -6.17 -3.32 1.64
N ARG A 27 -6.69 -3.79 0.50
CA ARG A 27 -5.91 -4.57 -0.46
C ARG A 27 -4.66 -3.81 -0.85
N PHE A 28 -4.75 -2.48 -0.92
CA PHE A 28 -3.65 -1.56 -1.13
C PHE A 28 -2.60 -1.67 -0.01
N LEU A 29 -2.99 -1.46 1.25
CA LEU A 29 -2.07 -1.51 2.40
C LEU A 29 -1.35 -2.85 2.50
N ILE A 30 -2.06 -3.97 2.29
CA ILE A 30 -1.40 -5.28 2.29
C ILE A 30 -0.34 -5.37 1.17
N ARG A 31 -0.66 -4.89 -0.04
CA ARG A 31 0.28 -4.91 -1.17
C ARG A 31 1.50 -4.03 -0.89
N MET A 32 1.30 -2.85 -0.31
CA MET A 32 2.37 -1.92 0.03
C MET A 32 3.30 -2.49 1.11
N HIS A 33 2.74 -3.11 2.15
CA HIS A 33 3.52 -3.80 3.19
C HIS A 33 4.29 -5.00 2.61
N GLN A 34 3.67 -5.76 1.71
CA GLN A 34 4.34 -6.86 1.01
C GLN A 34 5.51 -6.35 0.16
N LEU A 35 5.35 -5.22 -0.54
CA LEU A 35 6.42 -4.61 -1.33
C LEU A 35 7.59 -4.17 -0.45
N ILE A 36 7.33 -3.55 0.71
CA ILE A 36 8.40 -3.22 1.68
C ILE A 36 9.17 -4.48 2.09
N HIS A 37 8.45 -5.56 2.45
CA HIS A 37 9.07 -6.81 2.84
C HIS A 37 9.94 -7.40 1.71
N ILE A 38 9.48 -7.36 0.46
CA ILE A 38 10.25 -7.82 -0.70
C ILE A 38 11.52 -6.98 -0.87
N VAL A 39 11.42 -5.65 -0.79
CA VAL A 39 12.57 -4.75 -0.90
C VAL A 39 13.59 -5.00 0.21
N ASP A 40 13.14 -5.19 1.44
CA ASP A 40 13.99 -5.53 2.59
C ASP A 40 14.70 -6.87 2.39
N GLN A 41 14.00 -7.88 1.89
CA GLN A 41 14.61 -9.17 1.57
C GLN A 41 15.66 -9.02 0.46
N LEU A 42 15.35 -8.27 -0.59
CA LEU A 42 16.24 -8.05 -1.73
C LEU A 42 17.52 -7.32 -1.34
N ASN A 43 17.45 -6.42 -0.37
CA ASN A 43 18.61 -5.69 0.15
C ASN A 43 19.69 -6.62 0.74
N ASN A 44 19.30 -7.77 1.29
CA ASN A 44 20.24 -8.79 1.78
C ASN A 44 21.05 -9.45 0.64
N TYR A 45 20.56 -9.36 -0.59
CA TYR A 45 21.17 -9.95 -1.78
C TYR A 45 21.80 -8.90 -2.71
N VAL A 46 21.97 -7.66 -2.25
CA VAL A 46 22.41 -6.53 -3.09
C VAL A 46 23.77 -6.77 -3.76
N ASN A 47 24.67 -7.53 -3.13
CA ASN A 47 25.98 -7.87 -3.69
C ASN A 47 25.91 -8.84 -4.88
N TYR A 48 24.76 -9.49 -5.07
CA TYR A 48 24.50 -10.41 -6.19
C TYR A 48 23.66 -9.75 -7.30
N LEU A 49 23.21 -8.51 -7.09
CA LEU A 49 22.49 -7.74 -8.10
C LEU A 49 23.50 -7.12 -9.07
N ASP A 50 23.05 -6.89 -10.31
CA ASP A 50 23.83 -6.13 -11.28
C ASP A 50 24.17 -4.75 -10.67
N PRO A 51 25.44 -4.33 -10.65
CA PRO A 51 25.85 -3.02 -10.14
C PRO A 51 25.35 -1.84 -11.00
N GLU A 52 24.55 -2.08 -12.04
CA GLU A 52 23.90 -1.05 -12.84
C GLU A 52 23.17 -0.01 -11.98
N PHE A 53 23.38 1.27 -12.32
CA PHE A 53 22.76 2.39 -11.63
C PHE A 53 21.34 2.58 -12.18
N LEU A 54 20.36 2.53 -11.28
CA LEU A 54 18.93 2.59 -11.59
C LEU A 54 18.35 3.96 -11.23
N PRO A 55 17.40 4.51 -12.01
CA PRO A 55 16.74 5.77 -11.68
C PRO A 55 16.00 5.67 -10.33
N ALA A 56 16.43 6.48 -9.35
CA ALA A 56 15.96 6.36 -7.96
C ALA A 56 15.28 7.66 -7.47
N PRO A 57 13.95 7.78 -7.59
CA PRO A 57 13.22 8.96 -7.17
C PRO A 57 13.34 9.21 -5.66
N GLU A 58 13.71 10.42 -5.28
CA GLU A 58 13.84 10.84 -3.87
C GLU A 58 12.55 11.51 -3.36
N ASP A 59 12.04 12.46 -4.15
CA ASP A 59 10.79 13.18 -3.92
C ASP A 59 10.00 13.29 -5.21
N VAL A 60 8.81 12.69 -5.22
CA VAL A 60 7.89 12.71 -6.37
C VAL A 60 6.81 13.76 -6.12
N LYS A 61 7.11 15.02 -6.48
CA LYS A 61 6.11 16.13 -6.44
C LYS A 61 5.39 16.32 -7.77
N THR A 62 6.05 15.96 -8.86
CA THR A 62 5.53 15.97 -10.23
C THR A 62 5.83 14.63 -10.87
N CYS A 63 5.28 14.36 -12.06
CA CYS A 63 5.46 13.12 -12.80
C CYS A 63 6.36 13.34 -14.03
N PRO A 64 7.68 13.57 -13.86
CA PRO A 64 8.61 13.62 -14.98
C PRO A 64 8.84 12.21 -15.55
N SER A 65 9.59 12.12 -16.65
CA SER A 65 10.00 10.82 -17.20
C SER A 65 10.86 10.05 -16.20
N CYS A 66 10.74 8.72 -16.17
CA CYS A 66 11.55 7.87 -15.29
C CYS A 66 13.06 8.04 -15.53
N ASP A 67 13.47 8.27 -16.77
CA ASP A 67 14.88 8.44 -17.14
C ASP A 67 15.47 9.77 -16.65
N SER A 68 14.63 10.70 -16.17
CA SER A 68 15.07 11.99 -15.62
C SER A 68 15.55 11.91 -14.18
N TYR A 69 15.24 10.84 -13.46
CA TYR A 69 15.65 10.68 -12.07
C TYR A 69 17.14 10.35 -12.00
N GLU A 70 17.78 10.86 -10.95
CA GLU A 70 19.18 10.53 -10.66
C GLU A 70 19.34 9.02 -10.52
N LYS A 71 20.30 8.45 -11.26
CA LYS A 71 20.59 7.03 -11.20
C LYS A 71 21.45 6.74 -9.97
N LYS A 72 21.09 5.71 -9.21
CA LYS A 72 21.75 5.31 -7.96
C LYS A 72 22.10 3.82 -7.99
N PRO A 73 23.15 3.40 -7.25
CA PRO A 73 23.49 1.98 -7.16
C PRO A 73 22.34 1.17 -6.52
N PRO A 74 22.27 -0.15 -6.75
CA PRO A 74 21.16 -0.99 -6.29
C PRO A 74 20.82 -0.82 -4.81
N LYS A 75 21.84 -0.71 -3.95
CA LYS A 75 21.64 -0.49 -2.51
C LYS A 75 20.85 0.77 -2.22
N GLU A 76 21.28 1.90 -2.77
CA GLU A 76 20.61 3.18 -2.54
C GLU A 76 19.25 3.24 -3.25
N PHE A 77 19.11 2.61 -4.41
CA PHE A 77 17.83 2.45 -5.10
C PHE A 77 16.80 1.73 -4.23
N LEU A 78 17.16 0.60 -3.60
CA LEU A 78 16.26 -0.16 -2.74
C LEU A 78 15.85 0.62 -1.48
N GLU A 79 16.78 1.35 -0.86
CA GLU A 79 16.47 2.22 0.29
C GLU A 79 15.50 3.35 -0.09
N ARG A 80 15.71 4.01 -1.24
CA ARG A 80 14.83 5.06 -1.75
C ARG A 80 13.45 4.51 -2.11
N LEU A 81 13.38 3.33 -2.73
CA LEU A 81 12.11 2.65 -3.06
C LEU A 81 11.32 2.31 -1.80
N LYS A 82 11.98 1.77 -0.77
CA LYS A 82 11.34 1.52 0.54
C LYS A 82 10.79 2.80 1.15
N SER A 83 11.58 3.87 1.16
CA SER A 83 11.16 5.18 1.67
C SER A 83 9.93 5.72 0.92
N LEU A 84 9.90 5.60 -0.41
CA LEU A 84 8.77 6.03 -1.22
C LEU A 84 7.48 5.26 -0.88
N ILE A 85 7.57 3.94 -0.77
CA ILE A 85 6.42 3.08 -0.42
C ILE A 85 5.90 3.46 0.98
N GLN A 86 6.80 3.72 1.94
CA GLN A 86 6.43 4.20 3.27
C GLN A 86 5.73 5.57 3.24
N LYS A 87 6.23 6.53 2.44
CA LYS A 87 5.58 7.84 2.23
C LYS A 87 4.16 7.67 1.68
N MET A 88 3.97 6.77 0.71
CA MET A 88 2.65 6.47 0.13
C MET A 88 1.68 5.84 1.15
N ILE A 89 2.17 4.94 2.01
CA ILE A 89 1.35 4.37 3.09
C ILE A 89 0.95 5.46 4.09
N HIS A 90 1.90 6.33 4.47
CA HIS A 90 1.62 7.42 5.42
C HIS A 90 0.55 8.37 4.88
N GLN A 91 0.67 8.80 3.62
CA GLN A 91 -0.34 9.66 2.95
C GLN A 91 -1.71 9.00 2.77
N HIS A 92 -1.80 7.67 2.76
CA HIS A 92 -3.08 6.97 2.64
C HIS A 92 -3.77 6.80 4.00
N LEU A 93 -2.99 6.80 5.09
CA LEU A 93 -3.49 6.64 6.46
C LEU A 93 -3.81 7.98 7.15
N PHE A 94 -3.19 9.10 6.72
CA PHE A 94 -3.29 10.43 7.31
C PHE A 94 -3.60 11.49 6.25
#